data_AF-A0A1X9NCR6-F1
#
_entry.id   AF-A0A1X9NCR6-F1
#
_cell.length_a   1.000
_cell.length_b   1.000
_cell.length_c   1.000
_cell.angle_alpha   90.00
_cell.angle_beta   90.00
_cell.angle_gamma   90.00
#
_symmetry.space_group_name_H-M   'P 1'
#
loop_
_entity.id
_entity.type
_entity.pdbx_description
1 polymer ?
#
loop_
_entity_poly.entity_id
_entity_poly.type
_entity_poly.pdbx_seq_one_letter_code
_entity_poly.pdbx_strand_id
1 'polypeptide(L)'
;MTSLNDDLAVVTQALKTQRDTLAVKIHLAKADVKDEWQALEQQWQQFNARSEVVIDEAKEVAEEVQEDLTELAQDLKDGYHRIKRLLS
;
A
#
# COMPACT_ATOMS: atom_id res chain seq x y z
N MET A 1 23.68 -5.02 3.97
CA MET A 1 23.19 -3.88 3.19
C MET A 1 22.04 -4.41 2.37
N THR A 2 20.80 -4.20 2.81
CA THR A 2 19.62 -4.49 1.96
C THR A 2 19.58 -3.44 0.86
N SER A 3 19.26 -3.87 -0.35
CA SER A 3 19.06 -2.95 -1.48
C SER A 3 17.71 -2.25 -1.32
N LEU A 4 17.55 -1.05 -1.91
CA LEU A 4 16.27 -0.34 -1.97
C LEU A 4 15.11 -1.26 -2.44
N ASN A 5 15.41 -2.14 -3.40
CA ASN A 5 14.43 -3.09 -3.95
C ASN A 5 13.98 -4.12 -2.90
N ASP A 6 14.89 -4.57 -2.02
CA ASP A 6 14.56 -5.51 -0.96
C ASP A 6 13.63 -4.85 0.07
N ASP A 7 13.96 -3.62 0.47
CA ASP A 7 13.17 -2.85 1.43
C ASP A 7 11.77 -2.54 0.88
N LEU A 8 11.69 -2.15 -0.41
CA LEU A 8 10.41 -1.89 -1.08
C LEU A 8 9.56 -3.17 -1.22
N ALA A 9 10.18 -4.32 -1.52
CA ALA A 9 9.49 -5.60 -1.57
C ALA A 9 8.89 -5.99 -0.20
N VAL A 10 9.64 -5.77 0.88
CA VAL A 10 9.16 -6.00 2.25
C VAL A 10 7.96 -5.11 2.59
N VAL A 11 8.05 -3.81 2.28
CA VAL A 11 6.95 -2.86 2.52
C VAL A 11 5.71 -3.24 1.72
N THR A 12 5.88 -3.54 0.43
CA THR A 12 4.79 -3.95 -0.46
C THR A 12 4.10 -5.21 0.05
N GLN A 13 4.86 -6.21 0.47
CA GLN A 13 4.32 -7.44 1.01
C GLN A 13 3.56 -7.20 2.33
N ALA A 14 4.06 -6.34 3.22
CA ALA A 14 3.39 -5.99 4.47
C ALA A 14 2.04 -5.28 4.23
N LEU A 15 2.02 -4.29 3.32
CA LEU A 15 0.81 -3.57 2.93
C LEU A 15 -0.22 -4.52 2.29
N LYS A 16 0.24 -5.43 1.41
CA LYS A 16 -0.62 -6.45 0.79
C LYS A 16 -1.28 -7.36 1.83
N THR A 17 -0.51 -7.88 2.79
CA THR A 17 -1.05 -8.72 3.86
C THR A 17 -2.07 -7.98 4.72
N GLN A 18 -1.82 -6.70 5.03
CA GLN A 18 -2.77 -5.86 5.76
C GLN A 18 -4.05 -5.64 4.93
N ARG A 19 -3.92 -5.29 3.66
CA ARG A 19 -5.03 -5.13 2.71
C ARG A 19 -5.88 -6.40 2.64
N ASP A 20 -5.28 -7.55 2.39
CA ASP A 20 -6.01 -8.82 2.24
C ASP A 20 -6.80 -9.17 3.51
N THR A 21 -6.22 -8.88 4.69
CA THR A 21 -6.92 -9.03 5.98
C THR A 21 -8.14 -8.11 6.10
N LEU A 22 -8.02 -6.86 5.64
CA LEU A 22 -9.11 -5.88 5.68
C LEU A 22 -10.19 -6.18 4.63
N ALA A 23 -9.80 -6.61 3.44
CA ALA A 23 -10.72 -6.96 2.35
C ALA A 23 -11.75 -8.02 2.80
N VAL A 24 -11.31 -9.00 3.59
CA VAL A 24 -12.18 -10.03 4.17
C VAL A 24 -13.20 -9.44 5.15
N LYS A 25 -12.92 -8.33 5.80
CA LYS A 25 -13.86 -7.70 6.75
C LYS A 25 -14.74 -6.63 6.10
N ILE A 26 -14.24 -5.99 5.05
CA ILE A 26 -14.91 -4.87 4.37
C ILE A 26 -16.25 -5.25 3.77
N HIS A 27 -16.45 -6.50 3.33
CA HIS A 27 -17.74 -6.90 2.77
C HIS A 27 -18.90 -6.74 3.78
N LEU A 28 -18.61 -6.83 5.09
CA LEU A 28 -19.56 -6.62 6.19
C LEU A 28 -19.64 -5.17 6.69
N ALA A 29 -18.79 -4.28 6.18
CA ALA A 29 -18.69 -2.92 6.66
C ALA A 29 -19.84 -2.02 6.17
N LYS A 30 -20.02 -0.89 6.85
CA LYS A 30 -20.95 0.19 6.45
C LYS A 30 -20.49 0.86 5.15
N ALA A 31 -21.42 1.54 4.47
CA ALA A 31 -21.16 2.24 3.21
C ALA A 31 -19.97 3.21 3.30
N ASP A 32 -19.92 4.06 4.34
CA ASP A 32 -18.84 5.04 4.52
C ASP A 32 -17.44 4.39 4.59
N VAL A 33 -17.34 3.21 5.22
CA VAL A 33 -16.08 2.45 5.32
C VAL A 33 -15.72 1.81 3.98
N LYS A 34 -16.73 1.40 3.20
CA LYS A 34 -16.54 0.86 1.85
C LYS A 34 -16.07 1.93 0.87
N ASP A 35 -16.57 3.16 0.99
CA ASP A 35 -16.16 4.28 0.14
C ASP A 35 -14.70 4.66 0.41
N GLU A 36 -14.32 4.76 1.69
CA GLU A 36 -12.92 5.01 2.08
C GLU A 36 -12.00 3.86 1.65
N TRP A 37 -12.47 2.61 1.79
CA TRP A 37 -11.74 1.45 1.29
C TRP A 37 -11.50 1.51 -0.21
N GLN A 38 -12.49 1.90 -1.00
CA GLN A 38 -12.34 2.03 -2.46
C GLN A 38 -11.30 3.10 -2.85
N ALA A 39 -11.24 4.21 -2.11
CA ALA A 39 -10.21 5.22 -2.32
C ALA A 39 -8.79 4.67 -2.03
N LEU A 40 -8.64 3.92 -0.95
CA LEU A 40 -7.37 3.27 -0.61
C LEU A 40 -6.97 2.19 -1.62
N GLU A 41 -7.95 1.44 -2.16
CA GLU A 41 -7.67 0.45 -3.21
C GLU A 41 -7.12 1.09 -4.48
N GLN A 42 -7.58 2.29 -4.86
CA GLN A 42 -7.03 3.02 -6.01
C GLN A 42 -5.57 3.42 -5.77
N GLN A 43 -5.25 3.93 -4.57
CA GLN A 43 -3.87 4.25 -4.19
C GLN A 43 -3.00 2.99 -4.15
N TRP A 44 -3.54 1.87 -3.67
CA TRP A 44 -2.84 0.58 -3.64
C TRP A 44 -2.47 0.11 -5.04
N GLN A 45 -3.36 0.24 -6.03
CA GLN A 45 -3.06 -0.12 -7.42
C GLN A 45 -1.91 0.72 -7.97
N GLN A 46 -1.92 2.03 -7.70
CA GLN A 46 -0.86 2.93 -8.14
C GLN A 46 0.48 2.60 -7.48
N PHE A 47 0.46 2.38 -6.16
CA PHE A 47 1.65 1.98 -5.41
C PHE A 47 2.20 0.64 -5.93
N ASN A 48 1.37 -0.40 -6.05
CA ASN A 48 1.80 -1.73 -6.47
C ASN A 48 2.42 -1.72 -7.88
N ALA A 49 1.78 -1.04 -8.84
CA ALA A 49 2.30 -0.92 -10.20
C ALA A 49 3.65 -0.21 -10.23
N ARG A 50 3.81 0.89 -9.47
CA ARG A 50 5.09 1.62 -9.39
C ARG A 50 6.16 0.80 -8.66
N SER A 51 5.79 0.08 -7.60
CA SER A 51 6.73 -0.74 -6.85
C SER A 51 7.23 -1.93 -7.65
N GLU A 52 6.37 -2.57 -8.46
CA GLU A 52 6.76 -3.66 -9.36
C GLU A 52 7.80 -3.20 -10.38
N VAL A 53 7.59 -2.02 -11.00
CA VAL A 53 8.56 -1.44 -11.93
C VAL A 53 9.92 -1.20 -11.26
N VAL A 54 9.94 -0.65 -10.04
CA VAL A 54 11.19 -0.41 -9.30
C VAL A 54 11.91 -1.73 -8.93
N ILE A 55 11.15 -2.72 -8.47
CA ILE A 55 11.70 -4.02 -8.07
C ILE A 55 12.27 -4.75 -9.29
N ASP A 56 11.55 -4.76 -10.41
CA ASP A 56 11.92 -5.49 -11.63
C ASP A 56 13.03 -4.81 -12.43
N GLU A 57 13.08 -3.47 -12.47
CA GLU A 57 14.04 -2.78 -13.33
C GLU A 57 15.48 -2.81 -12.80
N ALA A 58 15.72 -3.20 -11.53
CA ALA A 58 17.05 -3.31 -10.91
C ALA A 58 18.00 -2.12 -11.21
N LYS A 59 17.42 -0.95 -11.49
CA LYS A 59 18.09 0.29 -11.89
C LYS A 59 18.02 1.30 -10.76
N GLU A 60 18.92 2.27 -10.83
CA GLU A 60 18.93 3.44 -9.95
C GLU A 60 17.61 4.21 -10.13
N VAL A 61 16.80 4.22 -9.07
CA VAL A 61 15.52 4.93 -9.02
C VAL A 61 15.80 6.40 -8.76
N ALA A 62 15.12 7.30 -9.47
CA ALA A 62 15.19 8.72 -9.17
C ALA A 62 14.70 8.97 -7.73
N GLU A 63 15.39 9.83 -6.96
CA GLU A 63 15.01 10.16 -5.57
C GLU A 63 13.54 10.58 -5.47
N GLU A 64 13.04 11.35 -6.44
CA GLU A 64 11.62 11.75 -6.54
C GLU A 64 10.66 10.55 -6.56
N VAL A 65 10.99 9.50 -7.32
CA VAL A 65 10.15 8.29 -7.40
C VAL A 65 10.21 7.50 -6.09
N GLN A 66 11.35 7.48 -5.42
CA GLN A 66 11.51 6.85 -4.12
C GLN A 66 10.71 7.59 -3.03
N GLU A 67 10.75 8.91 -3.02
CA GLU A 67 9.96 9.75 -2.12
C GLU A 67 8.46 9.54 -2.34
N ASP A 68 8.00 9.62 -3.59
CA ASP A 68 6.62 9.35 -4.00
C ASP A 68 6.12 7.98 -3.49
N LEU A 69 6.93 6.92 -3.69
CA LEU A 69 6.59 5.56 -3.24
C LEU A 69 6.53 5.47 -1.71
N THR A 70 7.43 6.17 -1.03
CA THR A 70 7.47 6.19 0.43
C THR A 70 6.26 6.91 1.00
N GLU A 71 5.86 8.03 0.41
CA GLU A 71 4.66 8.78 0.79
C GLU A 71 3.39 7.94 0.56
N LEU A 72 3.23 7.35 -0.64
CA LEU A 72 2.12 6.45 -0.94
C LEU A 72 2.04 5.26 0.02
N ALA A 73 3.18 4.68 0.40
CA ALA A 73 3.22 3.58 1.36
C ALA A 73 2.75 4.02 2.76
N GLN A 74 3.12 5.23 3.19
CA GLN A 74 2.70 5.80 4.48
C GLN A 74 1.19 6.08 4.49
N ASP A 75 0.68 6.73 3.44
CA ASP A 75 -0.74 7.02 3.27
C ASP A 75 -1.59 5.74 3.31
N LEU A 76 -1.16 4.70 2.58
CA LEU A 76 -1.82 3.40 2.58
C LEU A 76 -1.81 2.76 3.96
N LYS A 77 -0.68 2.80 4.66
CA LYS A 77 -0.54 2.23 6.00
C LYS A 77 -1.48 2.91 6.99
N ASP A 78 -1.54 4.23 6.96
CA ASP A 78 -2.39 5.03 7.85
C ASP A 78 -3.87 4.85 7.53
N GLY A 79 -4.22 4.84 6.24
CA GLY A 79 -5.57 4.55 5.77
C GLY A 79 -6.04 3.15 6.18
N TYR A 80 -5.23 2.13 5.95
CA TYR A 80 -5.54 0.78 6.41
C TYR A 80 -5.62 0.69 7.94
N HIS A 81 -4.82 1.44 8.69
CA HIS A 81 -4.93 1.50 10.15
C HIS A 81 -6.24 2.16 10.60
N ARG A 82 -6.70 3.19 9.89
CA ARG A 82 -8.00 3.84 10.12
C ARG A 82 -9.16 2.87 9.84
N ILE A 83 -9.16 2.23 8.68
CA ILE A 83 -10.15 1.19 8.33
C ILE A 83 -10.17 0.08 9.38
N LYS A 84 -9.00 -0.42 9.79
CA LYS A 84 -8.91 -1.46 10.82
C LYS A 84 -9.58 -1.04 12.13
N ARG A 85 -9.42 0.22 12.55
CA ARG A 85 -10.07 0.77 13.76
C ARG A 85 -11.58 0.90 13.60
N LEU A 86 -12.07 1.20 12.40
CA LEU A 86 -13.51 1.29 12.12
C LEU A 86 -14.20 -0.09 12.05
N LEU A 87 -13.43 -1.15 11.81
CA LEU A 87 -13.90 -2.54 11.73
C LEU A 87 -13.74 -3.33 13.03
N SER A 88 -13.08 -2.77 14.04
CA SER A 88 -12.87 -3.39 15.35
C SER A 88 -13.95 -2.99 16.34
#